data_AF-A0A099BUL9-F1
#
_entry.id   AF-A0A099BUL9-F1
#
_cell.length_a   1.000
_cell.length_b   1.000
_cell.length_c   1.000
_cell.angle_alpha   90.00
_cell.angle_beta   90.00
_cell.angle_gamma   90.00
#
_symmetry.space_group_name_H-M   'P 1'
#
loop_
_entity.id
_entity.type
_entity.pdbx_description
1 polymer ?
#
loop_
_entity_poly.entity_id
_entity_poly.type
_entity_poly.pdbx_seq_one_letter_code
_entity_poly.pdbx_strand_id
1 'polypeptide(L)'
;MNNEIAPVLDILEELKQECKAIIKVQTELRTTLAEQPANSTTVRTTTQETVQIHLSKETQTKIKEHQLFVLKALSQSSKKLDPKFEALQQLIREQQKSVEYKNYSLFASVQLAERILLLLVCGLVMVSCWFFAMGAHELETSSDYDLRYRYLRMQGKATSEDFVYLDSMFVSHRNPKSIHQLEQKVIDYEQALQRQAELLMEQKHIQQEQGELKKRLKKL
;
A
#
# COMPACT_ATOMS: atom_id res chain seq x y z
N MET A 1 1.02 0.96 -24.63
CA MET A 1 1.36 2.25 -24.02
C MET A 1 2.68 2.80 -24.61
N ASN A 2 2.89 2.62 -25.93
CA ASN A 2 4.20 2.85 -26.59
C ASN A 2 4.18 4.05 -27.56
N ASN A 3 3.09 4.82 -27.60
CA ASN A 3 2.85 5.79 -28.67
C ASN A 3 3.48 7.17 -28.41
N GLU A 4 3.92 7.45 -27.18
CA GLU A 4 4.48 8.75 -26.78
C GLU A 4 5.99 8.88 -27.03
N ILE A 5 6.72 7.76 -27.08
CA ILE A 5 8.17 7.72 -27.31
C ILE A 5 8.49 7.62 -28.82
N ALA A 6 7.55 7.12 -29.61
CA ALA A 6 7.68 6.95 -31.06
C ALA A 6 8.16 8.22 -31.80
N PRO A 7 7.61 9.42 -31.58
CA PRO A 7 8.06 10.62 -32.30
C PRO A 7 9.47 11.09 -31.89
N VAL A 8 9.84 10.91 -30.62
CA VAL A 8 11.19 11.27 -30.13
C VAL A 8 12.24 10.31 -30.71
N LEU A 9 11.91 9.03 -30.79
CA LEU A 9 12.77 8.00 -31.36
C LEU A 9 12.96 8.19 -32.87
N ASP A 10 11.88 8.54 -33.58
CA ASP A 10 11.89 8.78 -35.03
C ASP A 10 12.79 9.97 -35.40
N ILE A 11 12.64 11.09 -34.70
CA ILE A 11 13.50 12.28 -34.91
C ILE A 11 14.96 11.96 -34.57
N LEU A 12 15.22 11.18 -33.52
CA LEU A 12 16.59 10.79 -33.14
C LEU A 12 17.24 9.86 -34.18
N GLU A 13 16.48 8.92 -34.74
CA GLU A 13 16.93 8.02 -35.80
C GLU A 13 17.23 8.81 -37.08
N GLU A 14 16.37 9.77 -37.45
CA GLU A 14 16.58 10.67 -38.59
C GLU A 14 17.86 11.50 -38.42
N LEU A 15 18.08 12.06 -37.23
CA LEU A 15 19.25 12.89 -36.91
C LEU A 15 20.55 12.09 -36.94
N LYS A 16 20.52 10.86 -36.42
CA LYS A 16 21.61 9.89 -36.51
C LYS A 16 21.94 9.56 -37.97
N GLN A 17 20.93 9.40 -38.82
CA GLN A 17 21.11 9.07 -40.22
C GLN A 17 21.67 10.24 -41.04
N GLU A 18 21.21 11.47 -40.79
CA GLU A 18 21.79 12.68 -41.38
C GLU A 18 23.26 12.87 -40.95
N CYS A 19 23.59 12.71 -39.66
CA CYS A 19 24.97 12.76 -39.16
C CYS A 19 25.88 11.70 -39.83
N LYS A 20 25.37 10.48 -40.03
CA LYS A 20 26.09 9.42 -40.73
C LYS A 20 26.35 9.77 -42.20
N ALA A 21 25.38 10.37 -42.89
CA ALA A 21 25.54 10.82 -44.27
C ALA A 21 26.59 11.93 -44.40
N ILE A 22 26.60 12.89 -43.46
CA ILE A 22 27.59 13.97 -43.41
C ILE A 22 29.01 13.43 -43.21
N ILE A 23 29.19 12.50 -42.27
CA ILE A 23 30.49 11.85 -42.02
C ILE A 23 30.95 11.11 -43.28
N LYS A 24 30.06 10.43 -43.98
CA LYS A 24 30.37 9.70 -45.21
C LYS A 24 30.84 10.64 -46.32
N VAL A 25 30.13 11.74 -46.56
CA VAL A 25 30.53 12.75 -47.56
C VAL A 25 31.88 13.38 -47.20
N GLN A 26 32.14 13.61 -45.90
CA GLN A 26 33.43 14.12 -45.43
C GLN A 26 34.57 13.11 -45.66
N THR A 27 34.32 11.81 -45.50
CA THR A 27 35.30 10.77 -45.81
C THR A 27 35.56 10.63 -47.31
N GLU A 28 34.53 10.74 -48.15
CA GLU A 28 34.65 10.68 -49.62
C GLU A 28 35.39 11.91 -50.19
N LEU A 29 35.17 13.10 -49.62
CA LEU A 29 35.95 14.30 -49.95
C LEU A 29 37.44 14.15 -49.56
N ARG A 30 37.74 13.44 -48.47
CA ARG A 30 39.13 13.17 -48.05
C ARG A 30 39.82 12.15 -48.95
N THR A 31 39.10 11.13 -49.44
CA THR A 31 39.67 10.12 -50.35
C THR A 31 39.86 10.67 -51.77
N THR A 32 38.90 11.43 -52.29
CA THR A 32 39.02 12.06 -53.63
C THR A 32 40.15 13.09 -53.71
N LEU A 33 40.44 13.78 -52.60
CA LEU A 33 41.59 14.68 -52.49
C LEU A 33 42.93 13.93 -52.42
N ALA A 34 42.96 12.73 -51.83
CA ALA A 34 44.15 11.88 -51.80
C ALA A 34 44.47 11.24 -53.17
N GLU A 35 43.49 11.14 -54.07
CA GLU A 35 43.65 10.64 -55.46
C GLU A 35 44.00 11.73 -56.48
N GLN A 36 44.10 13.01 -56.10
CA GLN A 36 44.48 14.08 -57.01
C GLN A 36 45.96 13.91 -57.45
N PRO A 37 46.27 13.90 -58.77
CA PRO A 37 47.41 13.16 -59.31
C PRO A 37 48.77 13.84 -59.09
N ALA A 38 49.74 13.03 -58.66
CA ALA A 38 51.16 13.32 -58.78
C ALA A 38 51.63 13.09 -60.23
N ASN A 39 51.51 14.10 -61.09
CA ASN A 39 52.20 14.17 -62.39
C ASN A 39 53.27 15.28 -62.28
N SER A 40 54.54 15.16 -62.69
CA SER A 40 55.21 14.26 -63.62
C SER A 40 56.71 14.09 -63.27
N THR A 41 57.24 12.93 -63.65
CA THR A 41 58.63 12.44 -63.58
C THR A 41 59.68 13.32 -64.28
N THR A 42 60.92 13.34 -63.73
CA THR A 42 62.23 13.13 -64.42
C THR A 42 63.33 14.21 -64.23
N VAL A 43 64.50 13.71 -63.78
CA VAL A 43 65.90 14.23 -63.84
C VAL A 43 66.30 15.43 -62.95
N ARG A 44 67.30 15.17 -62.09
CA ARG A 44 67.87 16.08 -61.10
C ARG A 44 69.13 16.77 -61.64
N THR A 45 69.10 18.09 -61.69
CA THR A 45 70.27 18.99 -61.59
C THR A 45 69.87 20.24 -60.79
N THR A 46 70.87 20.92 -60.22
CA THR A 46 70.84 21.94 -59.15
C THR A 46 70.00 23.20 -59.44
N THR A 47 68.68 23.05 -59.50
CA THR A 47 67.68 24.13 -59.49
C THR A 47 66.36 23.62 -58.91
N GLN A 48 66.42 22.92 -57.76
CA GLN A 48 65.28 22.16 -57.21
C GLN A 48 64.77 22.68 -55.86
N GLU A 49 65.58 23.44 -55.11
CA GLU A 49 65.19 23.95 -53.79
C GLU A 49 64.17 25.09 -53.86
N THR A 50 64.30 26.01 -54.82
CA THR A 50 63.37 27.13 -54.98
C THR A 50 61.99 26.71 -55.52
N VAL A 51 61.94 25.67 -56.37
CA VAL A 51 60.68 25.13 -56.91
C VAL A 51 59.96 24.24 -55.88
N GLN A 52 60.69 23.47 -55.07
CA GLN A 52 60.09 22.68 -53.98
C GLN A 52 59.45 23.56 -52.91
N ILE A 53 60.09 24.66 -52.51
CA ILE A 53 59.55 25.57 -51.49
C ILE A 53 58.28 26.26 -52.00
N HIS A 54 58.20 26.58 -53.29
CA HIS A 54 57.01 27.18 -53.89
C HIS A 54 55.85 26.18 -53.99
N LEU A 55 56.14 24.94 -54.42
CA LEU A 55 55.16 23.84 -54.47
C LEU A 55 54.66 23.46 -53.06
N SER A 56 55.53 23.52 -52.05
CA SER A 56 55.19 23.30 -50.64
C SER A 56 54.29 24.40 -50.07
N LYS A 57 54.50 25.67 -50.44
CA LYS A 57 53.62 26.78 -50.01
C LYS A 57 52.26 26.72 -50.71
N GLU A 58 52.21 26.40 -52.00
CA GLU A 58 50.95 26.29 -52.76
C GLU A 58 50.09 25.09 -52.32
N THR A 59 50.72 23.96 -51.98
CA THR A 59 50.00 22.81 -51.40
C THR A 59 49.49 23.14 -50.00
N GLN A 60 50.25 23.88 -49.19
CA GLN A 60 49.81 24.31 -47.86
C GLN A 60 48.64 25.30 -47.90
N THR A 61 48.59 26.23 -48.86
CA THR A 61 47.45 27.15 -49.02
C THR A 61 46.20 26.40 -49.48
N LYS A 62 46.33 25.47 -50.43
CA LYS A 62 45.22 24.59 -50.86
C LYS A 62 44.69 23.72 -49.70
N ILE A 63 45.56 23.18 -48.85
CA ILE A 63 45.17 22.43 -47.65
C ILE A 63 44.39 23.32 -46.68
N LYS A 64 44.83 24.56 -46.44
CA LYS A 64 44.13 25.52 -45.56
C LYS A 64 42.77 25.92 -46.10
N GLU A 65 42.64 26.15 -47.41
CA GLU A 65 41.36 26.44 -48.06
C GLU A 65 40.39 25.26 -47.95
N HIS A 66 40.88 24.03 -48.09
CA HIS A 66 40.05 22.83 -47.92
C HIS A 66 39.60 22.66 -46.46
N GLN A 67 40.47 22.93 -45.48
CA GLN A 67 40.07 22.95 -44.07
C GLN A 67 38.99 24.00 -43.80
N LEU A 68 39.12 25.19 -44.40
CA LEU A 68 38.14 26.26 -44.29
C LEU A 68 36.80 25.86 -44.93
N PHE A 69 36.81 25.15 -46.06
CA PHE A 69 35.61 24.65 -46.73
C PHE A 69 34.90 23.57 -45.91
N VAL A 70 35.65 22.61 -45.36
CA VAL A 70 35.10 21.57 -44.47
C VAL A 70 34.51 22.18 -43.21
N LEU A 71 35.19 23.16 -42.62
CA LEU A 71 34.68 23.87 -41.44
C LEU A 71 33.40 24.65 -41.75
N LYS A 72 33.31 25.26 -42.94
CA LYS A 72 32.12 25.98 -43.41
C LYS A 72 30.95 25.03 -43.68
N ALA A 73 31.20 23.87 -44.31
CA ALA A 73 30.20 22.85 -44.54
C ALA A 73 29.66 22.24 -43.23
N LEU A 74 30.56 21.96 -42.26
CA LEU A 74 30.18 21.51 -40.93
C LEU A 74 29.38 22.57 -40.16
N SER A 75 29.76 23.84 -40.24
CA SER A 75 29.01 24.94 -39.63
C SER A 75 27.62 25.13 -40.25
N GLN A 76 27.49 24.95 -41.56
CA GLN A 76 26.20 25.02 -42.24
C GLN A 76 25.30 23.84 -41.83
N SER A 77 25.89 22.66 -41.66
CA SER A 77 25.17 21.48 -41.17
C SER A 77 24.76 21.60 -39.70
N SER A 78 25.62 22.14 -38.83
CA SER A 78 25.29 22.33 -37.41
C SER A 78 24.08 23.27 -37.26
N LYS A 79 24.04 24.35 -38.05
CA LYS A 79 22.89 25.27 -38.09
C LYS A 79 21.57 24.60 -38.52
N LYS A 80 21.62 23.52 -39.31
CA LYS A 80 20.42 22.73 -39.70
C LYS A 80 19.98 21.79 -38.59
N LEU A 81 20.90 21.34 -37.74
CA LEU A 81 20.66 20.41 -36.64
C LEU A 81 20.16 21.12 -35.38
N ASP A 82 20.63 22.34 -35.11
CA ASP A 82 20.21 23.17 -33.96
C ASP A 82 18.69 23.23 -33.74
N PRO A 83 17.83 23.54 -34.74
CA PRO A 83 16.38 23.59 -34.52
C PRO A 83 15.74 22.23 -34.23
N LYS A 84 16.32 21.13 -34.73
CA LYS A 84 15.82 19.76 -34.43
C LYS A 84 16.17 19.33 -33.00
N PHE A 85 17.35 19.73 -32.50
CA PHE A 85 17.72 19.52 -31.10
C PHE A 85 16.83 20.31 -30.15
N GLU A 86 16.47 21.54 -30.50
CA GLU A 86 15.55 22.35 -29.70
C GLU A 86 14.14 21.75 -29.65
N ALA A 87 13.62 21.26 -30.78
CA ALA A 87 12.34 20.54 -30.83
C ALA A 87 12.35 19.26 -29.99
N LEU A 88 13.45 18.48 -30.03
CA LEU A 88 13.63 17.31 -29.16
C LEU A 88 13.66 17.70 -27.68
N GLN A 89 14.37 18.76 -27.33
CA GLN A 89 14.47 19.23 -25.95
C GLN A 89 13.11 19.71 -25.42
N GLN A 90 12.28 20.31 -26.28
CA GLN A 90 10.91 20.71 -25.95
C GLN A 90 10.00 19.50 -25.72
N LEU A 91 10.04 18.49 -26.59
CA LEU A 91 9.28 17.25 -26.44
C LEU A 91 9.65 16.50 -25.16
N ILE A 92 10.95 16.40 -24.84
CA ILE A 92 11.42 15.77 -23.59
C ILE A 92 10.88 16.51 -22.37
N ARG A 93 10.87 17.86 -22.39
CA ARG A 93 10.35 18.68 -21.29
C ARG A 93 8.84 18.50 -21.10
N GLU A 94 8.08 18.37 -22.16
CA GLU A 94 6.63 18.11 -22.09
C GLU A 94 6.32 16.70 -21.56
N GLN A 95 7.03 15.69 -22.06
CA GLN A 95 6.92 14.31 -21.57
C GLN A 95 7.29 14.20 -20.08
N GLN A 96 8.37 14.86 -19.66
CA GLN A 96 8.79 14.87 -18.26
C GLN A 96 7.75 15.52 -17.33
N LYS A 97 7.12 16.63 -17.75
CA LYS A 97 6.01 17.27 -17.01
C LYS A 97 4.77 16.38 -16.92
N SER A 98 4.41 15.70 -18.01
CA SER A 98 3.26 14.78 -18.05
C SER A 98 3.45 13.62 -17.06
N VAL A 99 4.66 13.03 -17.04
CA VAL A 99 5.01 11.94 -16.12
C VAL A 99 5.01 12.41 -14.65
N GLU A 100 5.58 13.57 -14.36
CA GLU A 100 5.61 14.13 -13.00
C GLU A 100 4.20 14.44 -12.47
N TYR A 101 3.32 15.02 -13.31
CA TYR A 101 1.93 15.26 -12.98
C TYR A 101 1.15 13.95 -12.73
N LYS A 102 1.37 12.93 -13.56
CA LYS A 102 0.73 11.61 -13.41
C LYS A 102 1.18 10.92 -12.12
N ASN A 103 2.46 10.98 -11.78
CA ASN A 103 3.00 10.43 -10.54
C ASN A 103 2.48 11.16 -9.29
N TYR A 104 2.39 12.49 -9.33
CA TYR A 104 1.80 13.27 -8.23
C TYR A 104 0.33 12.91 -8.01
N SER A 105 -0.45 12.71 -9.09
CA SER A 105 -1.86 12.30 -8.99
C SER A 105 -2.03 10.89 -8.40
N LEU A 106 -1.16 9.93 -8.75
CA LEU A 106 -1.19 8.59 -8.18
C LEU A 106 -0.79 8.60 -6.71
N PHE A 107 0.23 9.36 -6.34
CA PHE A 107 0.64 9.52 -4.95
C PHE A 107 -0.47 10.16 -4.10
N ALA A 108 -1.13 11.20 -4.63
CA ALA A 108 -2.28 11.82 -3.97
C ALA A 108 -3.45 10.84 -3.80
N SER A 109 -3.74 9.99 -4.80
CA SER A 109 -4.79 8.97 -4.68
C SER A 109 -4.46 7.88 -3.66
N VAL A 110 -3.19 7.47 -3.57
CA VAL A 110 -2.74 6.48 -2.58
C VAL A 110 -2.85 7.05 -1.17
N GLN A 111 -2.43 8.30 -0.98
CA GLN A 111 -2.54 8.98 0.30
C GLN A 111 -4.00 9.23 0.73
N LEU A 112 -4.89 9.49 -0.23
CA LEU A 112 -6.33 9.62 0.02
C LEU A 112 -6.96 8.26 0.39
N ALA A 113 -6.60 7.20 -0.33
CA ALA A 113 -7.06 5.84 -0.06
C ALA A 113 -6.59 5.34 1.31
N GLU A 114 -5.36 5.65 1.71
CA GLU A 114 -4.83 5.35 3.04
C GLU A 114 -5.65 6.04 4.15
N ARG A 115 -5.97 7.33 3.99
CA ARG A 115 -6.82 8.05 4.96
C ARG A 115 -8.24 7.48 5.04
N ILE A 116 -8.82 7.09 3.91
CA ILE A 116 -10.14 6.45 3.87
C ILE A 116 -10.09 5.09 4.58
N LEU A 117 -9.04 4.29 4.33
CA LEU A 117 -8.86 2.99 4.97
C LEU A 117 -8.69 3.13 6.48
N LEU A 118 -7.87 4.09 6.94
CA LEU A 118 -7.68 4.38 8.36
C LEU A 118 -8.99 4.81 9.03
N LEU A 119 -9.77 5.69 8.39
CA LEU A 119 -11.09 6.09 8.90
C LEU A 119 -12.05 4.91 8.97
N LEU A 120 -12.03 4.03 7.98
CA LEU A 120 -12.89 2.86 7.92
C LEU A 120 -12.54 1.85 9.02
N VAL A 121 -11.24 1.55 9.22
CA VAL A 121 -10.77 0.69 10.30
C VAL A 121 -11.09 1.31 11.67
N CYS A 122 -10.81 2.60 11.86
CA CYS A 122 -11.12 3.31 13.10
C CYS A 122 -12.62 3.30 13.39
N GLY A 123 -13.46 3.55 12.38
CA GLY A 123 -14.92 3.48 12.49
C GLY A 123 -15.40 2.08 12.88
N LEU A 124 -14.88 1.03 12.26
CA LEU A 124 -15.20 -0.37 12.60
C LEU A 124 -14.87 -0.71 14.05
N VAL A 125 -13.74 -0.22 14.58
CA VAL A 125 -13.35 -0.41 15.98
C VAL A 125 -14.32 0.30 16.93
N MET A 126 -14.75 1.53 16.60
CA MET A 126 -15.71 2.25 17.44
C MET A 126 -17.09 1.58 17.45
N VAL A 127 -17.55 1.10 16.29
CA VAL A 127 -18.83 0.38 16.18
C VAL A 127 -18.78 -0.95 16.92
N SER A 128 -17.68 -1.70 16.83
CA SER A 128 -17.54 -2.96 17.56
C SER A 128 -17.44 -2.75 19.07
N CYS A 129 -16.74 -1.70 19.52
CA CYS A 129 -16.69 -1.29 20.92
C CYS A 129 -18.09 -0.91 21.45
N TRP A 130 -18.85 -0.13 20.68
CA TRP A 130 -20.22 0.24 21.03
C TRP A 130 -21.14 -0.99 21.12
N PHE A 131 -21.07 -1.89 20.15
CA PHE A 131 -21.86 -3.12 20.14
C PHE A 131 -21.57 -4.00 21.37
N PHE A 132 -20.29 -4.12 21.75
CA PHE A 132 -19.90 -4.86 22.94
C PHE A 132 -20.34 -4.19 24.24
N ALA A 133 -20.23 -2.86 24.33
CA ALA A 133 -20.68 -2.10 25.50
C ALA A 133 -22.20 -2.17 25.69
N MET A 134 -22.97 -2.06 24.60
CA MET A 134 -24.42 -2.23 24.61
C MET A 134 -24.82 -3.65 25.01
N GLY A 135 -24.18 -4.67 24.42
CA GLY A 135 -24.44 -6.08 24.72
C GLY A 135 -24.11 -6.45 26.17
N ALA A 136 -23.03 -5.91 26.74
CA ALA A 136 -22.67 -6.12 28.14
C ALA A 136 -23.73 -5.53 29.09
N HIS A 137 -24.28 -4.35 28.77
CA HIS A 137 -25.35 -3.74 29.55
C HIS A 137 -26.64 -4.58 29.52
N GLU A 138 -27.04 -5.12 28.37
CA GLU A 138 -28.23 -5.98 28.26
C GLU A 138 -28.07 -7.32 28.99
N LEU A 139 -26.91 -7.97 28.87
CA LEU A 139 -26.59 -9.21 29.57
C LEU A 139 -26.63 -9.03 31.09
N GLU A 140 -26.04 -7.94 31.57
CA GLU A 140 -26.03 -7.59 32.98
C GLU A 140 -27.46 -7.32 33.50
N THR A 141 -28.27 -6.61 32.71
CA THR A 141 -29.67 -6.34 33.05
C THR A 141 -30.48 -7.64 33.14
N SER A 142 -30.26 -8.61 32.23
CA SER A 142 -30.94 -9.91 32.27
C SER A 142 -30.53 -10.74 33.48
N SER A 143 -29.23 -10.75 33.83
CA SER A 143 -28.73 -11.45 35.01
C SER A 143 -29.31 -10.85 36.29
N ASP A 144 -29.43 -9.52 36.34
CA ASP A 144 -29.99 -8.81 37.48
C ASP A 144 -31.46 -9.19 37.71
N TYR A 145 -32.27 -9.32 36.63
CA TYR A 145 -33.66 -9.78 36.75
C TYR A 145 -33.79 -11.22 37.25
N ASP A 146 -32.94 -12.11 36.76
CA ASP A 146 -32.93 -13.51 37.21
C ASP A 146 -32.57 -13.63 38.71
N LEU A 147 -31.56 -12.89 39.17
CA LEU A 147 -31.16 -12.89 40.57
C LEU A 147 -32.25 -12.32 41.48
N ARG A 148 -32.93 -11.22 41.07
CA ARG A 148 -34.09 -10.67 41.80
C ARG A 148 -35.20 -11.71 41.94
N TYR A 149 -35.51 -12.43 40.86
CA TYR A 149 -36.55 -13.46 40.88
C TYR A 149 -36.19 -14.62 41.81
N ARG A 150 -34.96 -15.15 41.74
CA ARG A 150 -34.51 -16.24 42.62
C ARG A 150 -34.51 -15.83 44.09
N TYR A 151 -34.11 -14.60 44.40
CA TYR A 151 -34.17 -14.08 45.76
C TYR A 151 -35.61 -13.95 46.29
N LEU A 152 -36.54 -13.44 45.49
CA LEU A 152 -37.95 -13.36 45.89
C LEU A 152 -38.55 -14.76 46.11
N ARG A 153 -38.14 -15.76 45.31
CA ARG A 153 -38.51 -17.16 45.52
C ARG A 153 -37.94 -17.70 46.84
N MET A 154 -36.70 -17.35 47.19
CA MET A 154 -36.08 -17.73 48.47
C MET A 154 -36.84 -17.14 49.67
N GLN A 155 -37.25 -15.87 49.60
CA GLN A 155 -38.03 -15.20 50.65
C GLN A 155 -39.39 -15.87 50.90
N GLY A 156 -39.98 -16.54 49.91
CA GLY A 156 -41.24 -17.29 50.04
C GLY A 156 -42.50 -16.42 50.13
N LYS A 157 -42.36 -15.12 50.40
CA LYS A 157 -43.39 -14.08 50.30
C LYS A 157 -42.77 -12.81 49.74
N ALA A 158 -43.38 -12.23 48.72
CA ALA A 158 -42.90 -10.99 48.13
C ALA A 158 -43.54 -9.80 48.85
N THR A 159 -42.80 -9.17 49.76
CA THR A 159 -43.27 -7.99 50.49
C THR A 159 -42.92 -6.72 49.70
N SER A 160 -43.74 -5.67 49.82
CA SER A 160 -43.43 -4.37 49.19
C SER A 160 -42.04 -3.83 49.60
N GLU A 161 -41.59 -4.13 50.82
CA GLU A 161 -40.26 -3.74 51.31
C GLU A 161 -39.12 -4.47 50.57
N ASP A 162 -39.31 -5.74 50.21
CA ASP A 162 -38.31 -6.52 49.47
C ASP A 162 -38.12 -5.96 48.06
N PHE A 163 -39.22 -5.53 47.43
CA PHE A 163 -39.15 -4.87 46.12
C PHE A 163 -38.42 -3.52 46.20
N VAL A 164 -38.71 -2.70 47.22
CA VAL A 164 -38.03 -1.42 47.44
C VAL A 164 -36.53 -1.64 47.72
N TYR A 165 -36.19 -2.67 48.49
CA TYR A 165 -34.80 -3.03 48.77
C TYR A 165 -34.04 -3.47 47.51
N LEU A 166 -34.63 -4.34 46.70
CA LEU A 166 -34.05 -4.79 45.43
C LEU A 166 -33.96 -3.65 44.41
N ASP A 167 -34.98 -2.81 44.29
CA ASP A 167 -34.97 -1.66 43.38
C ASP A 167 -33.88 -0.65 43.77
N SER A 168 -33.73 -0.38 45.07
CA SER A 168 -32.64 0.45 45.58
C SER A 168 -31.27 -0.15 45.28
N MET A 169 -31.07 -1.46 45.50
CA MET A 169 -29.77 -2.13 45.34
C MET A 169 -29.32 -2.27 43.88
N PHE A 170 -30.26 -2.44 42.94
CA PHE A 170 -29.92 -2.70 41.54
C PHE A 170 -30.14 -1.49 40.61
N VAL A 171 -31.07 -0.58 40.93
CA VAL A 171 -31.43 0.56 40.08
C VAL A 171 -30.90 1.89 40.64
N SER A 172 -31.23 2.21 41.90
CA SER A 172 -30.91 3.53 42.46
C SER A 172 -29.46 3.67 42.95
N HIS A 173 -28.93 2.67 43.65
CA HIS A 173 -27.59 2.67 44.24
C HIS A 173 -26.90 1.34 43.99
N ARG A 174 -26.54 1.08 42.73
CA ARG A 174 -25.92 -0.18 42.32
C ARG A 174 -24.60 -0.43 43.07
N ASN A 175 -24.60 -1.43 43.94
CA ASN A 175 -23.42 -1.84 44.70
C ASN A 175 -23.04 -3.29 44.36
N PRO A 176 -21.93 -3.51 43.63
CA PRO A 176 -21.54 -4.86 43.19
C PRO A 176 -21.25 -5.80 44.36
N LYS A 177 -20.79 -5.27 45.52
CA LYS A 177 -20.54 -6.09 46.71
C LYS A 177 -21.84 -6.62 47.31
N SER A 178 -22.88 -5.79 47.35
CA SER A 178 -24.20 -6.18 47.88
C SER A 178 -24.89 -7.18 46.97
N ILE A 179 -24.79 -6.99 45.64
CA ILE A 179 -25.31 -7.92 44.64
C ILE A 179 -24.63 -9.29 44.78
N HIS A 180 -23.30 -9.32 44.93
CA HIS A 180 -22.57 -10.59 45.10
C HIS A 180 -22.92 -11.31 46.42
N GLN A 181 -23.14 -10.56 47.51
CA GLN A 181 -23.63 -11.14 48.76
C GLN A 181 -25.04 -11.71 48.63
N LEU A 182 -25.91 -11.07 47.85
CA LEU A 182 -27.25 -11.56 47.55
C LEU A 182 -27.18 -12.86 46.74
N GLU A 183 -26.35 -12.90 45.72
CA GLU A 183 -26.08 -14.07 44.88
C GLU A 183 -25.61 -15.27 45.72
N GLN A 184 -24.62 -15.07 46.59
CA GLN A 184 -24.15 -16.13 47.49
C GLN A 184 -25.25 -16.67 48.40
N LYS A 185 -26.08 -15.79 49.00
CA LYS A 185 -27.21 -16.21 49.84
C LYS A 185 -28.22 -17.06 49.06
N VAL A 186 -28.51 -16.69 47.82
CA VAL A 186 -29.43 -17.44 46.95
C VAL A 186 -28.83 -18.81 46.61
N ILE A 187 -27.55 -18.86 46.24
CA ILE A 187 -26.84 -20.12 45.92
C ILE A 187 -26.83 -21.05 47.13
N ASP A 188 -26.47 -20.54 48.31
CA ASP A 188 -26.42 -21.32 49.54
C ASP A 188 -27.79 -21.91 49.89
N TYR A 189 -28.86 -21.12 49.71
CA TYR A 189 -30.24 -21.57 49.91
C TYR A 189 -30.66 -22.65 48.90
N GLU A 190 -30.39 -22.44 47.61
CA GLU A 190 -30.71 -23.41 46.57
C GLU A 190 -29.98 -24.74 46.81
N GLN A 191 -28.71 -24.68 47.23
CA GLN A 191 -27.93 -25.87 47.56
C GLN A 191 -28.46 -26.57 48.82
N ALA A 192 -28.86 -25.82 49.84
CA ALA A 192 -29.48 -26.39 51.04
C ALA A 192 -30.81 -27.08 50.71
N LEU A 193 -31.63 -26.47 49.84
CA LEU A 193 -32.88 -27.04 49.37
C LEU A 193 -32.65 -28.33 48.57
N GLN A 194 -31.62 -28.38 47.73
CA GLN A 194 -31.24 -29.58 46.99
C GLN A 194 -30.82 -30.71 47.93
N ARG A 195 -29.95 -30.46 48.91
CA ARG A 195 -29.56 -31.47 49.91
C ARG A 195 -30.76 -31.98 50.70
N GLN A 196 -31.70 -31.11 51.03
CA GLN A 196 -32.92 -31.50 51.72
C GLN A 196 -33.78 -32.44 50.86
N ALA A 197 -33.90 -32.16 49.55
CA ALA A 197 -34.62 -33.02 48.62
C ALA A 197 -33.95 -34.40 48.48
N GLU A 198 -32.62 -34.45 48.41
CA GLU A 198 -31.83 -35.69 48.36
C GLU A 198 -32.06 -36.54 49.62
N LEU A 199 -31.94 -35.94 50.81
CA LEU A 199 -32.20 -36.62 52.08
C LEU A 199 -33.63 -37.15 52.18
N LEU A 200 -34.61 -36.40 51.69
CA LEU A 200 -36.01 -36.81 51.68
C LEU A 200 -36.25 -38.01 50.74
N MET A 201 -35.55 -38.06 49.61
CA MET A 201 -35.60 -39.19 48.69
C MET A 201 -34.95 -40.45 49.30
N GLU A 202 -33.81 -40.30 49.97
CA GLU A 202 -33.14 -41.40 50.67
C GLU A 202 -34.01 -41.94 51.82
N GLN A 203 -34.65 -41.05 52.58
CA GLN A 203 -35.59 -41.45 53.64
C GLN A 203 -36.76 -42.25 53.09
N LYS A 204 -37.33 -41.85 51.95
CA LYS A 204 -38.41 -42.60 51.28
C LYS A 204 -37.95 -43.98 50.82
N HIS A 205 -36.74 -44.07 50.27
CA HIS A 205 -36.15 -45.35 49.85
C HIS A 205 -36.00 -46.31 51.04
N ILE A 206 -35.41 -45.85 52.15
CA ILE A 206 -35.25 -46.64 53.38
C ILE A 206 -36.61 -47.08 53.94
N GLN A 207 -37.62 -46.20 53.96
CA GLN A 207 -38.96 -46.56 54.43
C GLN A 207 -39.60 -47.64 53.55
N GLN A 208 -39.41 -47.56 52.23
CA GLN A 208 -39.90 -48.57 51.29
C GLN A 208 -39.23 -49.93 51.54
N GLU A 209 -37.88 -49.96 51.66
CA GLU A 209 -37.13 -51.17 51.95
C GLU A 209 -37.54 -51.80 53.29
N GLN A 210 -37.70 -51.00 54.35
CA GLN A 210 -38.19 -51.50 55.63
C GLN A 210 -39.61 -52.09 55.53
N GLY A 211 -40.48 -51.48 54.73
CA GLY A 211 -41.82 -51.98 54.45
C GLY A 211 -41.80 -53.34 53.75
N GLU A 212 -40.91 -53.50 52.76
CA GLU A 212 -40.72 -54.76 52.04
C GLU A 212 -40.13 -55.85 52.94
N LEU A 213 -39.10 -55.53 53.73
CA LEU A 213 -38.49 -56.45 54.69
C LEU A 213 -39.51 -56.94 55.73
N LYS A 214 -40.32 -56.04 56.30
CA LYS A 214 -41.40 -56.43 57.23
C LYS A 214 -42.43 -57.35 56.58
N LYS A 215 -42.77 -57.13 55.30
CA LYS A 215 -43.69 -58.02 54.56
C LYS A 215 -43.08 -59.41 54.33
N ARG A 216 -41.78 -59.50 54.02
CA ARG A 216 -41.07 -60.77 53.86
C ARG A 216 -40.99 -61.54 55.18
N LEU A 217 -40.71 -60.85 56.29
CA LEU A 217 -40.57 -61.46 57.61
C LEU A 217 -41.89 -62.00 58.17
N LYS A 218 -43.04 -61.42 57.79
CA LYS A 218 -44.38 -61.95 58.13
C LYS A 218 -44.83 -63.17 57.29
N LYS A 219 -44.10 -63.51 56.22
CA LYS A 219 -44.39 -64.65 55.35
C LYS A 219 -43.56 -65.90 55.69
N LEU A 220 -42.57 -65.75 56.57
CA LEU A 220 -41.82 -66.83 57.22
C LEU A 220 -42.56 -67.27 58.49
#